data_AF-A0A943D9M9-F1
#
_entry.id   AF-A0A943D9M9-F1
#
_cell.length_a   1.000
_cell.length_b   1.000
_cell.length_c   1.000
_cell.angle_alpha   90.00
_cell.angle_beta   90.00
_cell.angle_gamma   90.00
#
_symmetry.space_group_name_H-M   'P 1'
#
loop_
_entity.id
_entity.type
_entity.pdbx_description
1 polymer ?
#
loop_
_entity_poly.entity_id
_entity_poly.type
_entity_poly.pdbx_seq_one_letter_code
_entity_poly.pdbx_strand_id
1 'polypeptide(L)'
;MSVQKVKACLILCVAVLLCGCGQVLSEREIVRAVFFAQQQGQYSVCLLLADQNGGEDGVHYKTASARGATPAQALHRTEDTLPGQLYYGLLDLAALPPDSDWQTAQTLGTLLYDKAQPAPELSVFVLDDAAYSWAQDAANLYEDMKAVEQEYALHCGLQQLFTQADGCAVPGYRIDSGYDFYLLAKDAPARRVSGLPAQLAAVLCGQADNFFSAYHDGQALCKSEVNVTVEDTAVQLHLRDCTLQSLADADDDLQGFLCAELQHAFAALTNDAKADFFHLQFWHENLYGVGREAPAPTLVVVFE
;
A
#
# COMPACT_ATOMS: atom_id res chain seq x y z
N MET A 1 40.77 -42.33 -3.71
CA MET A 1 39.89 -41.66 -2.74
C MET A 1 39.01 -40.67 -3.50
N SER A 2 37.69 -40.80 -3.34
CA SER A 2 36.67 -40.49 -4.36
C SER A 2 36.45 -39.00 -4.64
N VAL A 3 36.46 -38.64 -5.93
CA VAL A 3 36.08 -37.35 -6.54
C VAL A 3 34.66 -36.90 -6.13
N GLN A 4 33.79 -37.81 -5.67
CA GLN A 4 32.47 -37.46 -5.13
C GLN A 4 32.54 -36.70 -3.80
N LYS A 5 33.56 -36.93 -2.96
CA LYS A 5 33.70 -36.23 -1.67
C LYS A 5 34.06 -34.76 -1.85
N VAL A 6 34.81 -34.43 -2.90
CA VAL A 6 35.21 -33.05 -3.23
C VAL A 6 34.02 -32.26 -3.78
N LYS A 7 33.18 -32.85 -4.63
CA LYS A 7 31.96 -32.21 -5.15
C LYS A 7 30.91 -31.97 -4.06
N ALA A 8 30.73 -32.91 -3.14
CA ALA A 8 29.81 -32.73 -2.01
C ALA A 8 30.26 -31.62 -1.06
N CYS A 9 31.57 -31.50 -0.80
CA CYS A 9 32.12 -30.45 0.05
C CYS A 9 32.02 -29.06 -0.59
N LEU A 10 32.18 -28.96 -1.91
CA LEU A 10 32.07 -27.68 -2.64
C LEU A 10 30.62 -27.17 -2.71
N ILE A 11 29.63 -28.06 -2.91
CA ILE A 11 28.21 -27.70 -2.91
C ILE A 11 27.75 -27.27 -1.50
N LEU A 12 28.23 -27.96 -0.45
CA LEU A 12 27.95 -27.60 0.93
C LEU A 12 28.59 -26.24 1.30
N CYS A 13 29.80 -25.95 0.82
CA CYS A 13 30.44 -24.65 1.04
C CYS A 13 29.72 -23.52 0.29
N VAL A 14 29.24 -23.74 -0.93
CA VAL A 14 28.48 -22.73 -1.70
C VAL A 14 27.11 -22.48 -1.05
N ALA A 15 26.44 -23.51 -0.53
CA ALA A 15 25.22 -23.35 0.25
C ALA A 15 25.44 -22.60 1.57
N VAL A 16 26.55 -22.85 2.28
CA VAL A 16 26.93 -22.13 3.51
C VAL A 16 27.45 -20.71 3.23
N LEU A 17 27.94 -20.43 2.02
CA LEU A 17 28.35 -19.08 1.60
C LEU A 17 27.17 -18.24 1.10
N LEU A 18 26.12 -18.87 0.56
CA LEU A 18 24.85 -18.20 0.20
C LEU A 18 23.93 -18.02 1.40
N CYS A 19 24.01 -18.92 2.40
CA CYS A 19 23.43 -18.72 3.73
C CYS A 19 24.41 -17.90 4.57
N GLY A 20 24.38 -16.57 4.43
CA GLY A 20 25.20 -15.64 5.21
C GLY A 20 25.40 -16.11 6.66
N CYS A 21 26.66 -16.17 7.08
CA CYS A 21 27.10 -16.78 8.32
C CYS A 21 26.26 -16.34 9.55
N GLY A 22 25.57 -17.29 10.17
CA GLY A 22 25.00 -17.16 11.52
C GLY A 22 23.52 -17.56 11.62
N GLN A 23 23.28 -18.74 12.19
CA GLN A 23 21.98 -19.32 12.58
C GLN A 23 21.01 -19.75 11.47
N VAL A 24 20.31 -20.85 11.75
CA VAL A 24 19.23 -21.40 10.90
C VAL A 24 18.04 -20.45 10.98
N LEU A 25 17.26 -20.28 9.90
CA LEU A 25 16.08 -19.40 9.86
C LEU A 25 15.08 -19.69 11.02
N SER A 26 15.07 -20.94 11.50
CA SER A 26 14.28 -21.42 12.65
C SER A 26 14.61 -20.76 13.99
N GLU A 27 15.76 -20.10 14.13
CA GLU A 27 16.17 -19.38 15.34
C GLU A 27 15.94 -17.86 15.23
N ARG A 28 15.48 -17.38 14.07
CA ARG A 28 15.29 -15.95 13.80
C ARG A 28 13.85 -15.51 14.07
N GLU A 29 13.74 -14.26 14.47
CA GLU A 29 12.48 -13.54 14.62
C GLU A 29 12.09 -12.96 13.26
N ILE A 30 11.32 -13.73 12.48
CA ILE A 30 10.92 -13.37 11.11
C ILE A 30 9.80 -12.34 11.18
N VAL A 31 10.09 -11.10 10.78
CA VAL A 31 9.11 -10.01 10.74
C VAL A 31 8.29 -10.14 9.46
N ARG A 32 6.96 -10.14 9.59
CA ARG A 32 5.99 -10.11 8.48
C ARG A 32 5.38 -8.74 8.28
N ALA A 33 5.02 -8.07 9.38
CA ALA A 33 4.46 -6.73 9.30
C ALA A 33 4.99 -5.78 10.37
N VAL A 34 4.97 -4.48 10.04
CA VAL A 34 5.20 -3.39 11.00
C VAL A 34 4.01 -2.44 11.02
N PHE A 35 3.37 -2.31 12.18
CA PHE A 35 2.30 -1.34 12.40
C PHE A 35 2.82 -0.18 13.24
N PHE A 36 2.63 1.04 12.72
CA PHE A 36 2.90 2.28 13.43
C PHE A 36 1.57 2.91 13.85
N ALA A 37 1.46 3.30 15.12
CA ALA A 37 0.35 4.14 15.57
C ALA A 37 0.88 5.30 16.42
N GLN A 38 0.06 6.33 16.54
CA GLN A 38 0.34 7.47 17.41
C GLN A 38 -0.79 7.65 18.41
N GLN A 39 -0.47 7.63 19.70
CA GLN A 39 -1.44 7.83 20.78
C GLN A 39 -0.85 8.80 21.80
N GLN A 40 -1.60 9.86 22.14
CA GLN A 40 -1.22 10.83 23.19
C GLN A 40 0.18 11.44 23.00
N GLY A 41 0.58 11.68 21.75
CA GLY A 41 1.89 12.26 21.42
C GLY A 41 3.07 11.30 21.51
N GLN A 42 2.83 9.99 21.71
CA GLN A 42 3.85 8.94 21.61
C GLN A 42 3.59 8.02 20.43
N TYR A 43 4.66 7.54 19.82
CA TYR A 43 4.60 6.48 18.82
C TYR A 43 4.53 5.12 19.51
N SER A 44 3.70 4.23 18.97
CA SER A 44 3.69 2.81 19.26
C SER A 44 4.06 2.05 18.00
N VAL A 45 4.94 1.06 18.12
CA VAL A 45 5.27 0.15 17.02
C VAL A 45 4.94 -1.27 17.43
N CYS A 46 4.23 -1.99 16.56
CA CYS A 46 4.01 -3.42 16.67
C CYS A 46 4.72 -4.15 15.52
N LEU A 47 5.54 -5.14 15.86
CA LEU A 47 6.07 -6.12 14.92
C LEU A 47 5.18 -7.36 14.97
N LEU A 48 4.64 -7.74 13.82
CA LEU A 48 4.01 -9.05 13.63
C LEU A 48 5.05 -10.01 13.10
N LEU A 49 5.20 -11.14 13.78
CA LEU A 49 6.25 -12.13 13.52
C LEU A 49 5.62 -13.47 13.17
N ALA A 50 6.25 -14.21 12.26
CA ALA A 50 5.86 -15.60 12.02
C ALA A 50 6.18 -16.44 13.26
N ASP A 51 5.18 -17.14 13.79
CA ASP A 51 5.37 -18.08 14.90
C ASP A 51 5.73 -19.46 14.35
N GLN A 52 7.04 -19.70 14.27
CA GLN A 52 7.60 -20.96 13.78
C GLN A 52 7.38 -22.15 14.73
N ASN A 53 6.91 -21.88 15.95
CA ASN A 53 6.58 -22.90 16.95
C ASN A 53 5.07 -23.09 17.15
N GLY A 54 4.26 -22.42 16.33
CA GLY A 54 2.82 -22.66 16.26
C GLY A 54 2.52 -24.12 15.89
N GLY A 55 1.31 -24.58 16.22
CA GLY A 55 0.89 -25.95 15.93
C GLY A 55 0.95 -26.28 14.43
N GLU A 56 0.81 -27.56 14.08
CA GLU A 56 0.90 -28.02 12.67
C GLU A 56 -0.22 -27.50 11.75
N ASP A 57 -1.24 -26.82 12.29
CA ASP A 57 -2.42 -26.35 11.57
C ASP A 57 -2.44 -24.82 11.39
N GLY A 58 -1.98 -24.36 10.23
CA GLY A 58 -2.16 -22.97 9.76
C GLY A 58 -0.96 -22.06 9.96
N VAL A 59 -1.11 -20.80 9.55
CA VAL A 59 -0.10 -19.76 9.79
C VAL A 59 -0.37 -19.15 11.17
N HIS A 60 0.64 -19.17 12.03
CA HIS A 60 0.58 -18.60 13.36
C HIS A 60 1.44 -17.35 13.45
N TYR A 61 0.97 -16.38 14.22
CA TYR A 61 1.68 -15.13 14.45
C TYR A 61 1.89 -14.87 15.93
N LYS A 62 3.00 -14.20 16.24
CA LYS A 62 3.23 -13.58 17.54
C LYS A 62 3.55 -12.11 17.35
N THR A 63 3.34 -11.32 18.40
CA THR A 63 3.53 -9.87 18.35
C THR A 63 4.53 -9.40 19.40
N ALA A 64 5.27 -8.36 19.04
CA ALA A 64 6.05 -7.56 19.97
C ALA A 64 5.68 -6.10 19.77
N SER A 65 5.51 -5.35 20.86
CA SER A 65 5.23 -3.92 20.75
C SER A 65 5.82 -3.11 21.89
N ALA A 66 6.20 -1.88 21.58
CA ALA A 66 6.70 -0.92 22.53
C ALA A 66 6.33 0.52 22.10
N ARG A 67 6.50 1.45 23.03
CA ARG A 67 6.26 2.88 22.82
C ARG A 67 7.56 3.68 22.86
N GLY A 68 7.59 4.76 22.09
CA GLY A 68 8.71 5.71 22.02
C GLY A 68 8.24 7.12 21.72
N ALA A 69 9.11 8.10 21.98
CA ALA A 69 8.88 9.50 21.62
C ALA A 69 8.99 9.73 20.10
N THR A 70 9.76 8.88 19.40
CA THR A 70 9.91 8.92 17.94
C THR A 70 9.62 7.53 17.35
N PRO A 71 9.32 7.42 16.04
CA PRO A 71 9.10 6.13 15.40
C PRO A 71 10.31 5.19 15.51
N ALA A 72 11.51 5.72 15.27
CA ALA A 72 12.75 4.95 15.38
C ALA A 72 12.99 4.44 16.81
N GLN A 73 12.70 5.26 17.83
CA GLN A 73 12.82 4.83 19.22
C GLN A 73 11.79 3.78 19.59
N ALA A 74 10.53 3.93 19.14
CA ALA A 74 9.49 2.95 19.37
C ALA A 74 9.85 1.61 18.72
N LEU A 75 10.29 1.63 17.44
CA LEU A 75 10.76 0.46 16.72
C LEU A 75 11.91 -0.22 17.46
N HIS A 76 12.99 0.51 17.78
CA HIS A 76 14.15 -0.06 18.48
C HIS A 76 13.78 -0.71 19.82
N ARG A 77 12.90 -0.07 20.61
CA ARG A 77 12.41 -0.67 21.88
C ARG A 77 11.57 -1.93 21.65
N THR A 78 10.79 -1.97 20.58
CA THR A 78 10.04 -3.17 20.20
C THR A 78 11.01 -4.29 19.84
N GLU A 79 12.06 -3.99 19.07
CA GLU A 79 13.11 -4.95 18.72
C GLU A 79 13.80 -5.51 19.98
N ASP A 80 14.13 -4.66 20.95
CA ASP A 80 14.77 -5.06 22.21
C ASP A 80 13.91 -5.97 23.11
N THR A 81 12.60 -6.07 22.85
CA THR A 81 11.72 -6.99 23.61
C THR A 81 11.83 -8.43 23.14
N LEU A 82 12.42 -8.67 21.96
CA LEU A 82 12.50 -9.97 21.35
C LEU A 82 13.81 -10.68 21.73
N PRO A 83 13.77 -11.98 22.08
CA PRO A 83 14.95 -12.71 22.55
C PRO A 83 15.88 -13.17 21.42
N GLY A 84 15.42 -13.17 20.17
CA GLY A 84 16.14 -13.70 19.00
C GLY A 84 16.60 -12.61 18.03
N GLN A 85 17.44 -13.01 17.07
CA GLN A 85 17.89 -12.10 16.00
C GLN A 85 16.75 -11.83 15.02
N LEU A 86 16.44 -10.55 14.82
CA LEU A 86 15.43 -10.10 13.86
C LEU A 86 15.84 -10.33 12.41
N TYR A 87 14.85 -10.72 11.61
CA TYR A 87 15.01 -10.88 10.18
C TYR A 87 13.87 -10.16 9.43
N TYR A 88 14.23 -9.06 8.78
CA TYR A 88 13.33 -8.22 7.98
C TYR A 88 13.24 -8.64 6.51
N GLY A 89 13.98 -9.65 6.07
CA GLY A 89 14.00 -10.06 4.66
C GLY A 89 12.70 -10.70 4.14
N LEU A 90 11.70 -10.89 5.00
CA LEU A 90 10.35 -11.35 4.66
C LEU A 90 9.27 -10.36 5.16
N LEU A 91 9.66 -9.14 5.48
CA LEU A 91 8.73 -8.05 5.76
C LEU A 91 7.98 -7.73 4.46
N ASP A 92 6.66 -7.93 4.46
CA ASP A 92 5.82 -7.75 3.28
C ASP A 92 4.66 -6.77 3.49
N LEU A 93 4.43 -6.29 4.73
CA LEU A 93 3.45 -5.25 5.02
C LEU A 93 3.90 -4.21 6.04
N ALA A 94 3.58 -2.94 5.79
CA ALA A 94 3.73 -1.86 6.77
C ALA A 94 2.48 -0.98 6.79
N ALA A 95 2.05 -0.57 7.99
CA ALA A 95 0.94 0.36 8.14
C ALA A 95 1.40 1.62 8.89
N LEU A 96 1.16 2.78 8.29
CA LEU A 96 1.43 4.10 8.84
C LEU A 96 0.31 4.49 9.83
N PRO A 97 0.58 5.39 10.79
CA PRO A 97 -0.47 5.87 11.70
C PRO A 97 -1.62 6.56 10.97
N PRO A 98 -2.81 6.62 11.57
CA PRO A 98 -3.85 7.54 11.12
C PRO A 98 -3.31 8.98 11.07
N ASP A 99 -3.89 9.80 10.21
CA ASP A 99 -3.49 11.20 9.98
C ASP A 99 -2.03 11.40 9.52
N SER A 100 -1.36 10.35 9.01
CA SER A 100 -0.02 10.49 8.44
C SER A 100 0.01 11.54 7.34
N ASP A 101 0.85 12.56 7.52
CA ASP A 101 1.21 13.51 6.47
C ASP A 101 2.38 13.00 5.64
N TRP A 102 2.73 13.75 4.59
CA TRP A 102 3.84 13.41 3.70
C TRP A 102 5.15 13.25 4.48
N GLN A 103 5.44 14.15 5.44
CA GLN A 103 6.69 14.11 6.20
C GLN A 103 6.78 12.87 7.10
N THR A 104 5.67 12.47 7.70
CA THR A 104 5.56 11.25 8.49
C THR A 104 5.76 10.03 7.60
N ALA A 105 5.09 9.98 6.44
CA ALA A 105 5.26 8.90 5.47
C ALA A 105 6.72 8.78 4.99
N GLN A 106 7.40 9.89 4.66
CA GLN A 106 8.84 9.89 4.33
C GLN A 106 9.67 9.29 5.46
N THR A 107 9.46 9.77 6.70
CA THR A 107 10.25 9.39 7.87
C THR A 107 10.13 7.90 8.17
N LEU A 108 8.89 7.38 8.15
CA LEU A 108 8.61 5.97 8.38
C LEU A 108 9.11 5.11 7.22
N GLY A 109 8.91 5.58 5.98
CA GLY A 109 9.42 4.93 4.79
C GLY A 109 10.93 4.73 4.84
N THR A 110 11.70 5.78 5.18
CA THR A 110 13.16 5.71 5.26
C THR A 110 13.60 4.74 6.35
N LEU A 111 12.94 4.78 7.51
CA LEU A 111 13.23 3.85 8.61
C LEU A 111 13.06 2.39 8.18
N LEU A 112 12.01 2.07 7.42
CA LEU A 112 11.75 0.73 6.91
C LEU A 112 12.70 0.35 5.77
N TYR A 113 13.01 1.29 4.88
CA TYR A 113 13.92 1.09 3.76
C TYR A 113 15.31 0.65 4.24
N ASP A 114 15.82 1.28 5.30
CA ASP A 114 17.12 0.94 5.90
C ASP A 114 17.12 -0.46 6.54
N LYS A 115 15.97 -0.91 7.06
CA LYS A 115 15.81 -2.20 7.76
C LYS A 115 15.62 -3.38 6.82
N ALA A 116 14.91 -3.18 5.70
CA ALA A 116 14.43 -4.25 4.82
C ALA A 116 15.29 -4.47 3.55
N GLN A 117 16.53 -3.95 3.53
CA GLN A 117 17.48 -4.20 2.44
C GLN A 117 17.82 -5.70 2.29
N PRO A 118 18.02 -6.23 1.07
CA PRO A 118 18.25 -5.48 -0.18
C PRO A 118 17.04 -5.27 -1.11
N ALA A 119 15.88 -5.90 -0.89
CA ALA A 119 14.73 -5.78 -1.80
C ALA A 119 13.40 -5.98 -1.06
N PRO A 120 12.83 -4.92 -0.49
CA PRO A 120 11.52 -5.01 0.15
C PRO A 120 10.43 -5.06 -0.92
N GLU A 121 9.83 -6.24 -1.13
CA GLU A 121 8.46 -6.36 -1.66
C GLU A 121 7.50 -6.08 -0.50
N LEU A 122 7.45 -4.80 -0.11
CA LEU A 122 6.72 -4.31 1.05
C LEU A 122 5.57 -3.44 0.61
N SER A 123 4.36 -3.86 0.94
CA SER A 123 3.18 -3.03 0.75
C SER A 123 2.98 -2.06 1.90
N VAL A 124 2.48 -0.87 1.59
CA VAL A 124 2.24 0.19 2.56
C VAL A 124 0.76 0.56 2.60
N PHE A 125 0.22 0.63 3.81
CA PHE A 125 -1.12 1.14 4.11
C PHE A 125 -1.07 2.29 5.12
N VAL A 126 -2.16 3.05 5.23
CA VAL A 126 -2.47 3.93 6.36
C VAL A 126 -3.51 3.23 7.24
N LEU A 127 -3.33 3.23 8.55
CA LEU A 127 -4.36 2.73 9.48
C LEU A 127 -5.55 3.68 9.55
N ASP A 128 -6.72 3.15 9.88
CA ASP A 128 -7.86 3.97 10.29
C ASP A 128 -7.67 4.50 11.72
N ASP A 129 -8.64 5.31 12.17
CA ASP A 129 -8.63 5.96 13.48
C ASP A 129 -9.02 5.02 14.63
N ALA A 130 -9.18 3.72 14.37
CA ALA A 130 -9.63 2.77 15.38
C ALA A 130 -8.55 2.53 16.44
N ALA A 131 -9.00 2.26 17.67
CA ALA A 131 -8.11 1.96 18.78
C ALA A 131 -7.74 0.48 18.78
N TYR A 132 -6.56 0.14 18.26
CA TYR A 132 -6.08 -1.23 18.20
C TYR A 132 -5.32 -1.69 19.45
N SER A 133 -5.62 -2.93 19.84
CA SER A 133 -4.85 -3.73 20.77
C SER A 133 -3.91 -4.65 19.99
N TRP A 134 -2.62 -4.35 19.97
CA TRP A 134 -1.65 -5.14 19.18
C TRP A 134 -1.63 -6.64 19.50
N ALA A 135 -1.92 -7.02 20.73
CA ALA A 135 -1.99 -8.42 21.12
C ALA A 135 -3.20 -9.17 20.52
N GLN A 136 -4.28 -8.45 20.19
CA GLN A 136 -5.54 -9.03 19.71
C GLN A 136 -5.73 -8.81 18.20
N ASP A 137 -5.33 -7.64 17.69
CA ASP A 137 -5.79 -7.17 16.39
C ASP A 137 -4.73 -7.28 15.29
N ALA A 138 -3.43 -7.29 15.63
CA ALA A 138 -2.37 -7.17 14.63
C ALA A 138 -2.36 -8.29 13.58
N ALA A 139 -2.71 -9.52 13.98
CA ALA A 139 -2.83 -10.65 13.07
C ALA A 139 -4.00 -10.48 12.10
N ASN A 140 -5.17 -10.06 12.60
CA ASN A 140 -6.35 -9.83 11.77
C ASN A 140 -6.13 -8.63 10.82
N LEU A 141 -5.54 -7.54 11.31
CA LEU A 141 -5.19 -6.39 10.47
C LEU A 141 -4.27 -6.77 9.32
N TYR A 142 -3.26 -7.60 9.59
CA TYR A 142 -2.38 -8.10 8.55
C TYR A 142 -3.17 -8.89 7.50
N GLU A 143 -3.94 -9.90 7.92
CA GLU A 143 -4.69 -10.74 6.99
C GLU A 143 -5.75 -9.94 6.21
N ASP A 144 -6.45 -9.01 6.86
CA ASP A 144 -7.45 -8.18 6.19
C ASP A 144 -6.81 -7.26 5.15
N MET A 145 -5.66 -6.65 5.44
CA MET A 145 -4.94 -5.84 4.46
C MET A 145 -4.40 -6.69 3.30
N LYS A 146 -3.90 -7.91 3.55
CA LYS A 146 -3.54 -8.84 2.48
C LYS A 146 -4.75 -9.25 1.64
N ALA A 147 -5.92 -9.40 2.25
CA ALA A 147 -7.17 -9.66 1.54
C ALA A 147 -7.56 -8.47 0.66
N VAL A 148 -7.41 -7.23 1.16
CA VAL A 148 -7.63 -6.00 0.37
C VAL A 148 -6.69 -5.93 -0.83
N GLU A 149 -5.39 -6.20 -0.66
CA GLU A 149 -4.45 -6.27 -1.78
C GLU A 149 -4.91 -7.24 -2.86
N GLN A 150 -5.34 -8.43 -2.44
CA GLN A 150 -5.77 -9.47 -3.35
C GLN A 150 -7.10 -9.15 -4.04
N GLU A 151 -8.09 -8.66 -3.29
CA GLU A 151 -9.44 -8.38 -3.81
C GLU A 151 -9.40 -7.26 -4.87
N TYR A 152 -8.60 -6.23 -4.62
CA TYR A 152 -8.53 -5.04 -5.48
C TYR A 152 -7.32 -5.02 -6.42
N ALA A 153 -6.48 -6.07 -6.42
CA ALA A 153 -5.18 -6.08 -7.10
C ALA A 153 -4.37 -4.80 -6.80
N LEU A 154 -4.34 -4.44 -5.51
CA LEU A 154 -3.76 -3.20 -5.03
C LEU A 154 -2.27 -3.38 -4.71
N HIS A 155 -1.47 -2.48 -5.25
CA HIS A 155 -0.01 -2.51 -5.22
C HIS A 155 0.54 -1.15 -4.81
N CYS A 156 0.78 -0.96 -3.51
CA CYS A 156 1.45 0.24 -2.98
C CYS A 156 2.78 -0.15 -2.33
N GLY A 157 3.82 -0.30 -3.15
CA GLY A 157 5.16 -0.62 -2.65
C GLY A 157 5.78 0.51 -1.83
N LEU A 158 6.72 0.20 -0.93
CA LEU A 158 7.47 1.19 -0.14
C LEU A 158 8.06 2.33 -0.99
N GLN A 159 8.49 2.03 -2.22
CA GLN A 159 9.03 2.98 -3.17
C GLN A 159 8.03 4.08 -3.56
N GLN A 160 6.72 3.80 -3.49
CA GLN A 160 5.66 4.76 -3.78
C GLN A 160 5.70 5.97 -2.84
N LEU A 161 6.25 5.80 -1.63
CA LEU A 161 6.46 6.92 -0.72
C LEU A 161 7.49 7.91 -1.28
N PHE A 162 8.40 7.49 -2.14
CA PHE A 162 9.53 8.30 -2.62
C PHE A 162 9.44 8.68 -4.10
N THR A 163 8.40 8.25 -4.81
CA THR A 163 8.28 8.43 -6.27
C THR A 163 8.28 9.90 -6.67
N GLN A 164 7.75 10.79 -5.83
CA GLN A 164 7.68 12.23 -6.10
C GLN A 164 8.27 13.07 -4.97
N ALA A 165 8.78 14.24 -5.33
CA ALA A 165 9.45 15.15 -4.39
C ALA A 165 8.47 15.99 -3.55
N ASP A 166 7.24 16.13 -4.01
CA ASP A 166 6.20 17.04 -3.52
C ASP A 166 4.94 16.32 -2.99
N GLY A 167 4.85 15.00 -3.17
CA GLY A 167 3.75 14.22 -2.60
C GLY A 167 3.94 12.71 -2.71
N CYS A 168 3.04 11.95 -2.08
CA CYS A 168 2.87 10.52 -2.32
C CYS A 168 1.40 10.13 -2.07
N ALA A 169 1.00 8.96 -2.57
CA ALA A 169 -0.35 8.44 -2.41
C ALA A 169 -0.33 7.01 -1.87
N VAL A 170 -1.18 6.73 -0.88
CA VAL A 170 -1.14 5.48 -0.12
C VAL A 170 -2.57 5.00 0.16
N PRO A 171 -2.88 3.70 0.01
CA PRO A 171 -4.16 3.18 0.44
C PRO A 171 -4.27 3.18 1.96
N GLY A 172 -5.47 3.38 2.47
CA GLY A 172 -5.78 3.27 3.88
C GLY A 172 -6.71 2.09 4.13
N TYR A 173 -6.38 1.31 5.15
CA TYR A 173 -7.20 0.22 5.62
C TYR A 173 -8.53 0.75 6.18
N ARG A 174 -9.61 0.02 5.90
CA ARG A 174 -10.95 0.33 6.40
C ARG A 174 -11.66 -0.96 6.83
N ILE A 175 -12.10 -1.00 8.09
CA ILE A 175 -12.69 -2.19 8.70
C ILE A 175 -14.01 -2.66 8.06
N ASP A 176 -14.78 -1.74 7.47
CA ASP A 176 -16.13 -2.01 6.98
C ASP A 176 -16.20 -2.46 5.50
N SER A 177 -15.03 -2.69 4.88
CA SER A 177 -14.75 -3.25 3.54
C SER A 177 -14.01 -2.27 2.62
N GLY A 178 -13.10 -2.81 1.79
CA GLY A 178 -12.34 -2.05 0.80
C GLY A 178 -11.19 -1.24 1.40
N TYR A 179 -10.94 -0.08 0.81
CA TYR A 179 -9.90 0.85 1.25
C TYR A 179 -10.33 2.28 0.98
N ASP A 180 -9.76 3.21 1.74
CA ASP A 180 -9.72 4.62 1.40
C ASP A 180 -8.39 4.96 0.73
N PHE A 181 -8.27 6.13 0.12
CA PHE A 181 -7.02 6.54 -0.51
C PHE A 181 -6.57 7.90 0.02
N TYR A 182 -5.30 7.97 0.42
CA TYR A 182 -4.70 9.14 1.05
C TYR A 182 -3.74 9.80 0.07
N LEU A 183 -3.98 11.07 -0.22
CA LEU A 183 -3.13 11.92 -1.05
C LEU A 183 -2.35 12.86 -0.12
N LEU A 184 -1.05 12.60 0.02
CA LEU A 184 -0.16 13.22 0.99
C LEU A 184 0.74 14.22 0.28
N ALA A 185 0.32 15.48 0.21
CA ALA A 185 1.16 16.56 -0.33
C ALA A 185 2.14 17.05 0.74
N LYS A 186 3.32 17.48 0.31
CA LYS A 186 4.39 17.97 1.20
C LYS A 186 3.99 19.21 2.00
N ASP A 187 3.33 20.17 1.36
CA ASP A 187 3.01 21.49 1.92
C ASP A 187 1.51 21.71 2.10
N ALA A 188 0.72 20.63 2.20
CA ALA A 188 -0.72 20.70 2.42
C ALA A 188 -1.23 19.54 3.28
N PRO A 189 -2.39 19.69 3.95
CA PRO A 189 -3.00 18.60 4.69
C PRO A 189 -3.26 17.37 3.81
N ALA A 190 -3.14 16.19 4.41
CA ALA A 190 -3.53 14.94 3.78
C ALA A 190 -4.99 14.99 3.33
N ARG A 191 -5.28 14.54 2.10
CA ARG A 191 -6.65 14.41 1.60
C ARG A 191 -7.02 12.94 1.53
N ARG A 192 -8.01 12.55 2.33
CA ARG A 192 -8.64 11.22 2.31
C ARG A 192 -9.80 11.23 1.33
N VAL A 193 -9.87 10.22 0.47
CA VAL A 193 -11.02 9.93 -0.40
C VAL A 193 -11.47 8.50 -0.19
N SER A 194 -12.76 8.22 -0.41
CA SER A 194 -13.39 6.94 -0.13
C SER A 194 -14.30 6.51 -1.28
N GLY A 195 -14.52 5.20 -1.46
CA GLY A 195 -15.46 4.68 -2.46
C GLY A 195 -14.96 4.88 -3.90
N LEU A 196 -15.84 5.30 -4.81
CA LEU A 196 -15.51 5.47 -6.23
C LEU A 196 -14.29 6.41 -6.45
N PRO A 197 -14.19 7.60 -5.80
CA PRO A 197 -12.97 8.41 -5.86
C PRO A 197 -11.69 7.72 -5.38
N ALA A 198 -11.75 6.84 -4.39
CA ALA A 198 -10.58 6.11 -3.90
C ALA A 198 -10.09 5.09 -4.93
N GLN A 199 -11.01 4.34 -5.53
CA GLN A 199 -10.70 3.41 -6.61
C GLN A 199 -10.09 4.14 -7.81
N LEU A 200 -10.70 5.26 -8.23
CA LEU A 200 -10.17 6.06 -9.32
C LEU A 200 -8.78 6.61 -9.00
N ALA A 201 -8.55 7.10 -7.78
CA ALA A 201 -7.24 7.61 -7.39
C ALA A 201 -6.15 6.51 -7.38
N ALA A 202 -6.46 5.31 -6.88
CA ALA A 202 -5.52 4.19 -6.89
C ALA A 202 -5.12 3.79 -8.32
N VAL A 203 -6.09 3.73 -9.23
CA VAL A 203 -5.87 3.41 -10.65
C VAL A 203 -5.03 4.49 -11.34
N LEU A 204 -5.35 5.77 -11.11
CA LEU A 204 -4.58 6.89 -11.68
C LEU A 204 -3.14 6.96 -11.13
N CYS A 205 -2.91 6.52 -9.90
CA CYS A 205 -1.56 6.37 -9.34
C CYS A 205 -0.83 5.10 -9.81
N GLY A 206 -1.45 4.28 -10.67
CA GLY A 206 -0.89 3.01 -11.13
C GLY A 206 -0.75 1.96 -10.02
N GLN A 207 -1.56 2.08 -8.96
CA GLN A 207 -1.54 1.18 -7.81
C GLN A 207 -2.64 0.12 -7.87
N ALA A 208 -3.57 0.19 -8.81
CA ALA A 208 -4.61 -0.82 -8.99
C ALA A 208 -4.93 -1.02 -10.47
N ASP A 209 -5.08 -2.29 -10.88
CA ASP A 209 -5.47 -2.68 -12.24
C ASP A 209 -6.93 -3.18 -12.31
N ASN A 210 -7.59 -3.28 -11.15
CA ASN A 210 -8.98 -3.66 -11.03
C ASN A 210 -9.78 -2.53 -10.40
N PHE A 211 -10.96 -2.31 -10.94
CA PHE A 211 -11.93 -1.37 -10.42
C PHE A 211 -13.10 -2.14 -9.85
N PHE A 212 -13.33 -1.99 -8.56
CA PHE A 212 -14.51 -2.56 -7.89
C PHE A 212 -15.10 -1.52 -6.95
N SER A 213 -16.27 -0.98 -7.32
CA SER A 213 -16.91 0.05 -6.52
C SER A 213 -18.41 0.09 -6.66
N ALA A 214 -19.05 0.46 -5.56
CA ALA A 214 -20.42 0.95 -5.59
C ALA A 214 -20.44 2.40 -6.09
N TYR A 215 -21.42 2.72 -6.92
CA TYR A 215 -21.69 4.05 -7.44
C TYR A 215 -23.20 4.29 -7.43
N HIS A 216 -23.62 5.49 -7.82
CA HIS A 216 -25.03 5.87 -7.82
C HIS A 216 -25.68 5.70 -6.44
N ASP A 217 -25.11 6.37 -5.44
CA ASP A 217 -25.54 6.29 -4.04
C ASP A 217 -25.64 4.86 -3.49
N GLY A 218 -24.78 3.97 -3.98
CA GLY A 218 -24.76 2.56 -3.58
C GLY A 218 -25.86 1.71 -4.21
N GLN A 219 -26.55 2.22 -5.23
CA GLN A 219 -27.60 1.50 -5.96
C GLN A 219 -27.06 0.69 -7.14
N ALA A 220 -25.78 0.84 -7.48
CA ALA A 220 -25.17 0.06 -8.54
C ALA A 220 -23.73 -0.36 -8.18
N LEU A 221 -23.28 -1.48 -8.74
CA LEU A 221 -21.92 -1.98 -8.63
C LEU A 221 -21.25 -2.00 -10.01
N CYS A 222 -20.01 -1.55 -10.04
CA CYS A 222 -19.12 -1.68 -11.19
C CYS A 222 -17.97 -2.60 -10.82
N LYS A 223 -17.71 -3.59 -11.68
CA LYS A 223 -16.50 -4.39 -11.67
C LYS A 223 -15.86 -4.38 -13.05
N SER A 224 -14.61 -3.99 -13.15
CA SER A 224 -13.89 -3.91 -14.44
C SER A 224 -12.40 -4.11 -14.24
N GLU A 225 -11.73 -4.72 -15.21
CA GLU A 225 -10.30 -4.51 -15.38
C GLU A 225 -10.08 -3.11 -15.95
N VAL A 226 -9.01 -2.43 -15.54
CA VAL A 226 -8.78 -1.04 -15.94
C VAL A 226 -7.40 -0.81 -16.52
N ASN A 227 -7.33 0.19 -17.38
CA ASN A 227 -6.09 0.73 -17.90
C ASN A 227 -6.23 2.24 -18.08
N VAL A 228 -5.14 2.98 -17.86
CA VAL A 228 -5.11 4.43 -18.03
C VAL A 228 -4.14 4.77 -19.15
N THR A 229 -4.62 5.55 -20.11
CA THR A 229 -3.75 6.19 -21.09
C THR A 229 -3.90 7.71 -21.00
N VAL A 230 -2.84 8.43 -21.35
CA VAL A 230 -2.85 9.89 -21.36
C VAL A 230 -2.44 10.35 -22.75
N GLU A 231 -3.33 11.07 -23.42
CA GLU A 231 -3.08 11.73 -24.69
C GLU A 231 -3.23 13.24 -24.49
N ASP A 232 -2.12 13.97 -24.53
CA ASP A 232 -2.07 15.40 -24.17
C ASP A 232 -2.61 15.66 -22.76
N THR A 233 -3.78 16.26 -22.61
CA THR A 233 -4.49 16.46 -21.33
C THR A 233 -5.72 15.58 -21.17
N ALA A 234 -5.99 14.72 -22.14
CA ALA A 234 -7.08 13.76 -22.09
C ALA A 234 -6.59 12.48 -21.43
N VAL A 235 -7.08 12.22 -20.21
CA VAL A 235 -6.90 10.96 -19.52
C VAL A 235 -8.02 10.02 -19.97
N GLN A 236 -7.66 8.90 -20.57
CA GLN A 236 -8.61 7.86 -20.96
C GLN A 236 -8.56 6.73 -19.93
N LEU A 237 -9.70 6.48 -19.29
CA LEU A 237 -9.90 5.34 -18.42
C LEU A 237 -10.63 4.25 -19.21
N HIS A 238 -9.90 3.20 -19.56
CA HIS A 238 -10.42 2.06 -20.28
C HIS A 238 -10.98 1.04 -19.28
N LEU A 239 -12.28 0.78 -19.36
CA LEU A 239 -13.01 -0.21 -18.57
C LEU A 239 -13.21 -1.46 -19.44
N ARG A 240 -12.38 -2.47 -19.20
CA ARG A 240 -12.38 -3.76 -19.92
C ARG A 240 -13.13 -4.81 -19.13
N ASP A 241 -13.87 -5.65 -19.85
CA ASP A 241 -14.70 -6.72 -19.25
C ASP A 241 -15.65 -6.17 -18.17
N CYS A 242 -16.16 -4.96 -18.42
CA CYS A 242 -16.92 -4.19 -17.44
C CYS A 242 -18.29 -4.82 -17.17
N THR A 243 -18.51 -5.22 -15.93
CA THR A 243 -19.79 -5.70 -15.41
C THR A 243 -20.46 -4.61 -14.58
N LEU A 244 -21.65 -4.19 -15.00
CA LEU A 244 -22.49 -3.24 -14.27
C LEU A 244 -23.71 -3.98 -13.74
N GLN A 245 -23.97 -3.85 -12.44
CA GLN A 245 -25.08 -4.49 -11.78
C GLN A 245 -25.91 -3.44 -11.05
N SER A 246 -27.21 -3.39 -11.33
CA SER A 246 -28.15 -2.67 -10.48
C SER A 246 -28.42 -3.47 -9.20
N LEU A 247 -28.40 -2.77 -8.06
CA LEU A 247 -28.81 -3.28 -6.76
C LEU A 247 -30.25 -2.90 -6.42
N ALA A 248 -30.89 -2.09 -7.26
CA ALA A 248 -32.30 -1.72 -7.19
C ALA A 248 -33.12 -2.45 -8.26
N ASP A 249 -34.43 -2.62 -8.02
CA ASP A 249 -35.36 -3.16 -9.02
C ASP A 249 -35.74 -2.10 -10.08
N ALA A 250 -34.75 -1.46 -10.71
CA ALA A 250 -34.92 -0.42 -11.72
C ALA A 250 -34.00 -0.65 -12.93
N ASP A 251 -34.52 -0.30 -14.11
CA ASP A 251 -33.80 -0.34 -15.39
C ASP A 251 -33.21 1.06 -15.63
N ASP A 252 -31.96 1.23 -15.19
CA ASP A 252 -31.27 2.51 -15.09
C ASP A 252 -30.13 2.62 -16.13
N ASP A 253 -29.81 3.85 -16.55
CA ASP A 253 -28.64 4.13 -17.40
C ASP A 253 -27.35 4.04 -16.56
N LEU A 254 -27.00 2.81 -16.19
CA LEU A 254 -25.86 2.46 -15.35
C LEU A 254 -24.54 3.01 -15.91
N GLN A 255 -24.35 2.95 -17.23
CA GLN A 255 -23.14 3.49 -17.87
C GLN A 255 -23.09 5.02 -17.78
N GLY A 256 -24.20 5.71 -18.05
CA GLY A 256 -24.29 7.16 -17.94
C GLY A 256 -24.01 7.66 -16.52
N PHE A 257 -24.55 6.99 -15.50
CA PHE A 257 -24.29 7.32 -14.10
C PHE A 257 -22.83 7.11 -13.72
N LEU A 258 -22.25 5.96 -14.09
CA LEU A 258 -20.83 5.68 -13.81
C LEU A 258 -19.91 6.71 -14.46
N CYS A 259 -20.14 7.05 -15.74
CA CYS A 259 -19.38 8.09 -16.45
C CYS A 259 -19.44 9.44 -15.74
N ALA A 260 -20.64 9.89 -15.38
CA ALA A 260 -20.84 11.18 -14.73
C ALA A 260 -20.12 11.25 -13.37
N GLU A 261 -20.24 10.19 -12.55
CA GLU A 261 -19.58 10.15 -11.25
C GLU A 261 -18.06 10.03 -11.36
N LEU A 262 -17.54 9.25 -12.29
CA LEU A 262 -16.09 9.16 -12.54
C LEU A 262 -15.51 10.51 -12.99
N GLN A 263 -16.20 11.21 -13.89
CA GLN A 263 -15.79 12.54 -14.34
C GLN A 263 -15.85 13.57 -13.21
N HIS A 264 -16.89 13.50 -12.37
CA HIS A 264 -16.99 14.35 -11.19
C HIS A 264 -15.87 14.07 -10.18
N ALA A 265 -15.61 12.79 -9.89
CA ALA A 265 -14.53 12.36 -9.01
C ALA A 265 -13.16 12.79 -9.54
N PHE A 266 -12.90 12.61 -10.84
CA PHE A 266 -11.66 13.05 -11.48
C PHE A 266 -11.44 14.56 -11.36
N ALA A 267 -12.50 15.35 -11.63
CA ALA A 267 -12.43 16.79 -11.46
C ALA A 267 -12.12 17.18 -10.00
N ALA A 268 -12.74 16.51 -9.02
CA ALA A 268 -12.46 16.76 -7.61
C ALA A 268 -11.03 16.34 -7.20
N LEU A 269 -10.51 15.24 -7.75
CA LEU A 269 -9.16 14.74 -7.49
C LEU A 269 -8.09 15.66 -8.07
N THR A 270 -8.30 16.20 -9.27
CA THR A 270 -7.32 17.04 -9.97
C THR A 270 -7.44 18.52 -9.64
N ASN A 271 -8.61 18.98 -9.21
CA ASN A 271 -8.81 20.38 -8.85
C ASN A 271 -8.00 20.76 -7.60
N ASP A 272 -7.26 21.86 -7.71
CA ASP A 272 -6.38 22.41 -6.68
C ASP A 272 -5.39 21.40 -6.06
N ALA A 273 -4.99 20.39 -6.84
CA ALA A 273 -3.98 19.42 -6.42
C ALA A 273 -2.67 20.14 -6.08
N LYS A 274 -2.15 19.90 -4.87
CA LYS A 274 -0.93 20.53 -4.34
C LYS A 274 0.34 19.76 -4.66
N ALA A 275 0.20 18.62 -5.32
CA ALA A 275 1.27 17.76 -5.82
C ALA A 275 0.78 17.04 -7.08
N ASP A 276 1.70 16.57 -7.91
CA ASP A 276 1.38 15.88 -9.17
C ASP A 276 1.08 14.37 -8.98
N PHE A 277 0.17 14.01 -8.05
CA PHE A 277 -0.08 12.61 -7.64
C PHE A 277 -0.33 11.61 -8.78
N PHE A 278 -0.81 12.09 -9.93
CA PHE A 278 -1.22 11.28 -11.09
C PHE A 278 -0.27 11.47 -12.29
N HIS A 279 0.88 12.10 -12.09
CA HIS A 279 1.92 12.35 -13.10
C HIS A 279 1.46 13.17 -14.32
N LEU A 280 0.36 13.91 -14.22
CA LEU A 280 -0.20 14.65 -15.37
C LEU A 280 0.69 15.83 -15.75
N GLN A 281 1.22 16.56 -14.76
CA GLN A 281 2.17 17.64 -15.02
C GLN A 281 3.48 17.05 -15.57
N PHE A 282 3.97 15.95 -15.00
CA PHE A 282 5.15 15.24 -15.50
C PHE A 282 5.00 14.84 -16.98
N TRP A 283 3.88 14.25 -17.38
CA TRP A 283 3.64 13.88 -18.78
C TRP A 283 3.58 15.10 -19.70
N HIS A 284 2.90 16.15 -19.27
CA HIS A 284 2.82 17.41 -20.03
C HIS A 284 4.20 18.04 -20.25
N GLU A 285 5.04 18.13 -19.22
CA GLU A 285 6.37 18.70 -19.32
C GLU A 285 7.31 17.88 -20.22
N ASN A 286 7.16 16.55 -20.25
CA ASN A 286 7.93 15.70 -21.17
C ASN A 286 7.58 15.97 -22.64
N LEU A 287 6.34 16.36 -22.95
CA LEU A 287 5.89 16.65 -24.31
C LEU A 287 6.17 18.10 -24.74
N TYR A 288 5.97 19.07 -23.83
CA TYR A 288 5.96 20.50 -24.17
C TYR A 288 7.08 21.32 -23.53
N GLY A 289 7.88 20.71 -22.67
CA GLY A 289 9.01 21.31 -21.96
C GLY A 289 8.70 21.65 -20.49
N VAL A 290 9.75 21.64 -19.67
CA VAL A 290 9.70 21.88 -18.22
C VAL A 290 9.13 23.26 -17.89
N GLY A 291 8.27 23.33 -16.85
CA GLY A 291 7.71 24.58 -16.35
C GLY A 291 6.58 25.15 -17.20
N ARG A 292 6.08 24.39 -18.18
CA ARG A 292 4.84 24.72 -18.89
C ARG A 292 3.65 24.34 -18.02
N GLU A 293 2.77 25.29 -17.77
CA GLU A 293 1.51 25.03 -17.07
C GLU A 293 0.63 24.11 -17.92
N ALA A 294 0.30 22.94 -17.39
CA ALA A 294 -0.61 22.02 -18.06
C ALA A 294 -2.04 22.59 -18.07
N PRO A 295 -2.77 22.46 -19.19
CA PRO A 295 -4.21 22.71 -19.20
C PRO A 295 -4.93 21.83 -18.18
N ALA A 296 -6.13 22.24 -17.77
CA ALA A 296 -6.98 21.42 -16.90
C ALA A 296 -7.24 20.06 -17.57
N PRO A 297 -6.88 18.93 -16.92
CA PRO A 297 -7.03 17.62 -17.51
C PRO A 297 -8.52 17.23 -17.59
N THR A 298 -8.85 16.36 -18.53
CA THR A 298 -10.21 15.84 -18.71
C THR A 298 -10.21 14.32 -18.68
N LEU A 299 -11.26 13.72 -18.11
CA LEU A 299 -11.46 12.27 -18.12
C LEU A 299 -12.42 11.84 -19.22
N VAL A 300 -11.98 10.89 -20.04
CA VAL A 300 -12.82 10.13 -20.97
C VAL A 300 -12.91 8.70 -20.47
N VAL A 301 -14.13 8.19 -20.30
CA VAL A 301 -14.37 6.78 -19.93
C VAL A 301 -14.66 6.00 -21.21
N VAL A 302 -13.92 4.92 -21.43
CA VAL A 302 -14.04 4.06 -22.62
C VAL A 302 -14.43 2.67 -22.15
N PHE A 303 -15.56 2.15 -22.63
CA PHE A 303 -16.00 0.77 -22.38
C PHE A 303 -15.57 -0.12 -23.53
N GLU A 304 -14.93 -1.25 -23.20
CA GLU A 304 -14.34 -2.20 -24.17
C GLU A 304 -14.84 -3.62 -23.96
#